data_AF-A0A949E1U3-F1
#
_entry.id   AF-A0A949E1U3-F1
#
_cell.length_a   1.000
_cell.length_b   1.000
_cell.length_c   1.000
_cell.angle_alpha   90.00
_cell.angle_beta   90.00
_cell.angle_gamma   90.00
#
_symmetry.space_group_name_H-M   'P 1'
#
loop_
_entity.id
_entity.type
_entity.pdbx_description
1 polymer ?
#
loop_
_entity_poly.entity_id
_entity_poly.type
_entity_poly.pdbx_seq_one_letter_code
_entity_poly.pdbx_strand_id
1 'polypeptide(L)'
;MTRPKFLSIIFLLVISFIFLKIYQHNLLIKLSYEKQRFALKKEELKQKKNLLLVDFYKLKDFKRIKNIASQELGLQELTLSQIKTFTSVY
;
A
#
# COMPACT_ATOMS: atom_id res chain seq x y z
N MET A 1 -35.93 22.22 -46.89
CA MET A 1 -35.43 22.78 -45.62
C MET A 1 -34.84 24.16 -45.91
N THR A 2 -35.28 25.24 -45.25
CA THR A 2 -34.75 26.58 -45.56
C THR A 2 -33.33 26.72 -45.01
N ARG A 3 -32.42 27.32 -45.80
CA ARG A 3 -31.01 27.58 -45.44
C ARG A 3 -30.81 28.07 -43.98
N PRO A 4 -31.61 29.00 -43.43
CA PRO A 4 -31.48 29.42 -42.02
C PRO A 4 -31.79 28.31 -41.00
N LYS A 5 -32.76 27.42 -41.28
CA LYS A 5 -33.09 26.31 -40.38
C LYS A 5 -31.96 25.28 -40.33
N PHE A 6 -31.30 25.03 -41.46
CA PHE A 6 -30.14 24.14 -41.53
C PHE A 6 -28.95 24.68 -40.72
N LEU A 7 -28.62 25.96 -40.87
CA LEU A 7 -27.55 26.61 -40.12
C LEU A 7 -27.84 26.62 -38.60
N SER A 8 -29.08 26.87 -38.20
CA SER A 8 -29.49 26.83 -36.79
C SER A 8 -29.30 25.45 -36.15
N ILE A 9 -29.63 24.37 -36.88
CA ILE A 9 -29.46 22.99 -36.39
C ILE A 9 -27.97 22.64 -36.25
N ILE A 10 -27.13 23.04 -37.21
CA ILE A 10 -25.68 22.82 -37.11
C ILE A 10 -25.12 23.56 -35.90
N PHE A 11 -25.54 24.80 -35.68
CA PHE A 11 -25.08 25.59 -34.53
C PHE A 11 -25.43 24.92 -33.20
N LEU A 12 -26.65 24.40 -33.08
CA LEU A 12 -27.13 23.69 -31.89
C LEU A 12 -26.36 22.38 -31.67
N LEU A 13 -26.06 21.64 -32.75
CA LEU A 13 -25.22 20.44 -32.69
C LEU A 13 -23.79 20.75 -32.22
N VAL A 14 -23.17 21.82 -32.73
CA VAL A 14 -21.81 22.22 -32.34
C VAL A 14 -21.76 22.57 -30.85
N ILE A 15 -22.73 23.36 -30.37
CA ILE A 15 -22.83 23.71 -28.95
C ILE A 15 -22.98 22.46 -28.09
N SER A 16 -23.88 21.55 -28.47
CA SER A 16 -24.07 20.27 -27.77
C SER A 16 -22.78 19.45 -27.72
N PHE A 17 -22.02 19.43 -28.82
CA PHE A 17 -20.74 18.72 -28.89
C PHE A 17 -19.66 19.33 -27.98
N ILE A 18 -19.62 20.65 -27.86
CA ILE A 18 -18.72 21.34 -26.93
C ILE A 18 -19.04 20.93 -25.49
N PHE A 19 -20.32 20.96 -25.09
CA PHE A 19 -20.73 20.52 -23.74
C PHE A 19 -20.39 19.05 -23.48
N LEU A 20 -20.59 18.18 -24.48
CA LEU A 20 -20.22 16.77 -24.37
C LEU A 20 -18.71 16.60 -24.15
N LYS A 21 -17.88 17.38 -24.85
CA LYS A 21 -16.42 17.34 -24.69
C LYS A 21 -15.98 17.84 -23.31
N ILE A 22 -16.59 18.91 -22.80
CA ILE A 22 -16.33 19.41 -21.45
C ILE A 22 -16.70 18.35 -20.42
N TYR A 23 -17.84 17.70 -20.57
CA TYR A 23 -18.27 16.62 -19.67
C TYR A 23 -17.29 15.44 -19.67
N GLN A 24 -16.89 14.97 -20.86
CA GLN A 24 -15.89 13.91 -21.00
C GLN A 24 -14.56 14.27 -20.35
N HIS A 25 -14.11 15.51 -20.54
CA HIS A 25 -12.86 15.99 -19.94
C HIS A 25 -12.92 15.99 -18.42
N ASN A 26 -14.00 16.51 -17.82
CA ASN A 26 -14.21 16.50 -16.38
C ASN A 26 -14.26 15.07 -15.81
N LEU A 27 -14.90 14.15 -16.52
CA LEU A 27 -14.95 12.73 -16.13
C LEU A 27 -13.55 12.12 -16.11
N LEU A 28 -12.74 12.37 -17.15
CA LEU A 28 -11.36 11.89 -17.22
C LEU A 28 -10.48 12.47 -16.11
N ILE A 29 -10.63 13.76 -15.81
CA ILE A 29 -9.92 14.40 -14.70
C ILE A 29 -10.26 13.69 -13.38
N LYS A 30 -11.55 13.46 -13.11
CA LYS A 30 -11.99 12.78 -11.89
C LYS A 30 -11.38 11.38 -11.78
N LEU A 31 -11.45 10.59 -12.84
CA LEU A 31 -10.87 9.24 -12.88
C LEU A 31 -9.34 9.27 -12.69
N SER A 32 -8.66 10.26 -13.26
CA SER A 32 -7.22 10.44 -13.08
C SER A 32 -6.86 10.72 -11.62
N TYR A 33 -7.60 11.61 -10.94
CA TYR A 33 -7.40 11.87 -9.52
C TYR A 33 -7.65 10.65 -8.65
N GLU A 34 -8.72 9.90 -8.92
CA GLU A 34 -9.00 8.65 -8.20
C GLU A 34 -7.87 7.62 -8.40
N LYS A 35 -7.38 7.48 -9.63
CA LYS A 35 -6.25 6.60 -9.94
C LYS A 35 -4.99 7.02 -9.18
N GLN A 36 -4.66 8.32 -9.16
CA GLN A 36 -3.52 8.84 -8.41
C GLN A 36 -3.67 8.57 -6.91
N ARG A 37 -4.86 8.82 -6.34
CA ARG A 37 -5.16 8.53 -4.94
C ARG A 37 -4.99 7.05 -4.61
N PHE A 38 -5.44 6.15 -5.47
CA PHE A 38 -5.24 4.71 -5.27
C PHE A 38 -3.76 4.30 -5.40
N ALA A 39 -3.01 4.91 -6.31
CA ALA A 39 -1.59 4.67 -6.46
C ALA A 39 -0.82 5.05 -5.18
N LEU A 40 -1.09 6.22 -4.62
CA LEU A 40 -0.50 6.67 -3.35
C LEU A 40 -0.83 5.72 -2.20
N LYS A 41 -2.10 5.34 -2.04
CA LYS A 41 -2.50 4.37 -1.01
C LYS A 41 -1.80 3.02 -1.17
N LYS A 42 -1.67 2.54 -2.41
CA LYS A 42 -0.97 1.28 -2.70
C LYS A 42 0.50 1.37 -2.28
N GLU A 43 1.14 2.50 -2.53
CA GLU A 43 2.54 2.74 -2.15
C GLU A 43 2.70 2.80 -0.63
N GLU A 44 1.83 3.52 0.08
CA GLU A 44 1.80 3.55 1.55
C GLU A 44 1.64 2.14 2.14
N LEU A 45 0.70 1.35 1.63
CA LEU A 45 0.51 -0.04 2.09
C LEU A 45 1.75 -0.91 1.81
N LYS A 46 2.40 -0.72 0.66
CA LYS A 46 3.65 -1.43 0.31
C LYS A 46 4.77 -1.06 1.29
N GLN A 47 4.91 0.22 1.63
CA GLN A 47 5.89 0.67 2.63
C GLN A 47 5.60 0.07 4.00
N LYS A 48 4.34 0.11 4.46
CA LYS A 48 3.94 -0.51 5.74
C LYS A 48 4.21 -2.00 5.77
N LYS A 49 3.91 -2.73 4.70
CA LYS A 49 4.24 -4.16 4.57
C LYS A 49 5.75 -4.39 4.70
N ASN A 50 6.56 -3.59 4.01
CA ASN A 50 8.01 -3.74 4.05
C ASN A 50 8.57 -3.47 5.44
N LEU A 51 8.08 -2.43 6.14
CA LEU A 51 8.45 -2.16 7.53
C LEU A 51 8.09 -3.34 8.43
N LEU A 52 6.87 -3.86 8.31
CA LEU A 52 6.42 -5.00 9.08
C LEU A 52 7.26 -6.26 8.82
N LEU A 53 7.68 -6.48 7.57
CA LEU A 53 8.59 -7.57 7.22
C LEU A 53 9.96 -7.37 7.85
N VAL A 54 10.51 -6.17 7.80
CA VAL A 54 11.78 -5.84 8.46
C VAL A 54 11.68 -6.11 9.95
N ASP A 55 10.61 -5.67 10.60
CA ASP A 55 10.39 -5.90 12.03
C ASP A 55 10.20 -7.39 12.35
N PHE A 56 9.46 -8.11 11.52
CA PHE A 56 9.31 -9.56 11.63
C PHE A 56 10.67 -10.28 11.53
N TYR A 57 11.51 -9.92 10.57
CA TYR A 57 12.85 -10.50 10.45
C TYR A 57 13.77 -10.11 11.60
N LYS A 58 13.70 -8.88 12.10
CA LYS A 58 14.42 -8.44 13.30
C LYS A 58 14.01 -9.23 14.54
N LEU A 59 12.73 -9.59 14.67
CA LEU A 59 12.22 -10.43 15.75
C LEU A 59 12.64 -11.90 15.59
N LYS A 60 12.75 -12.38 14.34
CA LYS A 60 13.22 -13.73 14.03
C LYS A 60 14.74 -13.90 14.20
N ASP A 61 15.50 -12.80 14.26
CA ASP A 61 16.96 -12.86 14.40
C ASP A 61 17.34 -13.39 15.79
N PHE A 62 17.71 -14.67 15.83
CA PHE A 62 18.13 -15.40 17.02
C PHE A 62 19.26 -14.69 17.77
N LYS A 63 20.14 -13.97 17.05
CA LYS A 63 21.26 -13.23 17.65
C LYS A 63 20.77 -12.05 18.48
N ARG A 64 19.70 -11.39 18.03
CA ARG A 64 19.06 -10.28 18.76
C ARG A 64 18.30 -10.78 19.99
N ILE A 65 17.57 -11.89 19.85
CA ILE A 65 16.91 -12.56 21.00
C ILE A 65 17.95 -12.94 22.06
N LYS A 66 19.08 -13.52 21.64
CA LYS A 66 20.18 -13.91 22.53
C LYS A 66 20.78 -12.72 23.26
N ASN A 67 21.01 -11.61 22.56
CA ASN A 67 21.50 -10.37 23.16
C ASN A 67 20.50 -9.77 24.16
N ILE A 68 19.20 -9.74 23.84
CA ILE A 68 18.15 -9.26 24.76
C ILE A 68 18.09 -10.16 26.01
N ALA A 69 18.07 -11.47 25.83
CA ALA A 69 18.07 -12.43 26.93
C ALA A 69 19.31 -12.26 27.83
N SER A 70 20.48 -12.02 27.23
CA SER A 70 21.72 -11.89 28.00
C SER A 70 21.87 -10.53 28.68
N GLN A 71 21.50 -9.43 28.02
CA GLN A 71 21.72 -8.08 28.52
C GLN A 71 20.56 -7.52 29.34
N GLU A 72 19.30 -7.78 28.96
CA GLU A 72 18.12 -7.23 29.66
C GLU A 72 17.57 -8.19 30.72
N LEU A 73 17.66 -9.50 30.48
CA LEU A 73 17.17 -10.53 31.41
C LEU A 73 18.28 -11.16 32.25
N GLY A 74 19.55 -10.77 32.03
CA GLY A 74 20.70 -11.29 32.78
C GLY A 74 20.97 -12.78 32.59
N LEU A 75 20.42 -13.39 31.54
CA LEU A 75 20.56 -14.83 31.29
C LEU A 75 21.95 -15.14 30.72
N GLN A 76 22.67 -16.06 31.35
CA GLN A 76 23.98 -16.49 30.85
C GLN A 76 23.84 -17.50 29.72
N GLU A 77 24.73 -17.41 28.72
CA GLU A 77 24.84 -18.43 27.69
C GLU A 77 25.31 -19.74 28.31
N LEU A 78 24.37 -20.69 28.45
CA LEU A 78 24.71 -22.05 28.85
C LEU A 78 25.31 -22.80 27.66
N THR A 79 26.46 -23.41 27.89
CA THR A 79 26.99 -24.41 26.96
C THR A 79 26.17 -25.69 27.07
N LEU A 80 25.98 -26.42 25.96
CA LEU A 80 25.19 -27.68 25.94
C LEU A 80 25.65 -28.69 27.00
N SER A 81 26.94 -28.67 27.35
CA SER A 81 27.55 -29.46 28.42
C SER A 81 27.09 -29.10 29.84
N GLN A 82 26.53 -27.92 30.05
CA GLN A 82 26.01 -27.43 31.34
C GLN A 82 24.51 -27.71 31.53
N ILE A 83 23.82 -28.15 30.48
CA ILE A 83 22.40 -28.52 30.55
C ILE A 83 22.30 -29.90 31.21
N LYS A 84 22.11 -29.92 32.54
CA LYS A 84 21.72 -31.14 33.26
C LYS A 84 20.24 -31.38 33.05
N THR A 85 19.91 -32.28 32.12
CA THR A 85 18.54 -32.78 31.98
C THR A 85 18.20 -33.60 33.22
N PHE A 86 17.37 -33.05 34.12
CA PHE A 86 16.73 -33.86 35.15
C PHE A 86 15.61 -34.67 34.49
N THR A 87 15.96 -35.80 33.89
CA THR A 87 14.99 -36.86 33.64
C THR A 87 14.64 -37.48 34.98
N SER A 88 13.56 -36.99 35.60
CA SER A 88 12.90 -37.67 36.72
C SER A 88 12.37 -39.01 36.21
N VAL A 89 13.11 -40.08 36.46
CA VAL A 89 12.63 -41.45 36.28
C VAL A 89 11.72 -41.74 37.47
N TYR A 90 10.42 -41.76 37.22
CA TYR A 90 9.43 -42.39 38.10
C TYR A 90 9.57 -43.91 38.04
#